data_AF-A0A6A5S2Z6-F1
#
_entry.id   AF-A0A6A5S2Z6-F1
#
_cell.length_a   1.000
_cell.length_b   1.000
_cell.length_c   1.000
_cell.angle_alpha   90.00
_cell.angle_beta   90.00
_cell.angle_gamma   90.00
#
_symmetry.space_group_name_H-M   'P 1'
#
loop_
_entity.id
_entity.type
_entity.pdbx_description
1 polymer ?
#
loop_
_entity_poly.entity_id
_entity_poly.type
_entity_poly.pdbx_seq_one_letter_code
_entity_poly.pdbx_strand_id
1 'polypeptide(L)'
;MADDQSSSSSSVADAADAQEQLHGSKTFYIQVVERDDSFASAYTAIKNHFNHDVHHQHYYTDWTTTTFARTRTENPNKGLHEVLQILLDKLQLCQRALGKNFEGEDALRTTVINAYRGVPELEMALFKPATICEGLFSDLRSAVEMHLAQQHTTQMLMGSNTVMEDQYYLDRRYNGNRRG
;
A
#
# COMPACT_ATOMS: atom_id res chain seq x y z
N MET A 1 -7.39 -38.13 -20.39
CA MET A 1 -5.92 -38.16 -20.34
C MET A 1 -5.42 -36.96 -21.14
N ALA A 2 -5.44 -35.77 -20.54
CA ALA A 2 -5.01 -34.53 -21.18
C ALA A 2 -4.60 -33.53 -20.11
N ASP A 3 -3.65 -33.91 -19.25
CA ASP A 3 -3.07 -33.05 -18.22
C ASP A 3 -1.59 -33.44 -18.08
N ASP A 4 -0.74 -32.97 -18.98
CA ASP A 4 0.72 -33.02 -18.75
C ASP A 4 1.56 -32.02 -19.58
N GLN A 5 0.96 -31.33 -20.56
CA GLN A 5 1.73 -30.41 -21.43
C GLN A 5 1.86 -28.97 -20.88
N SER A 6 1.01 -28.55 -19.93
CA SER A 6 1.01 -27.16 -19.44
C SER A 6 2.13 -26.87 -18.43
N SER A 7 2.55 -27.85 -17.63
CA SER A 7 3.61 -27.66 -16.62
C SER A 7 5.01 -27.58 -17.24
N SER A 8 5.24 -28.25 -18.37
CA SER A 8 6.53 -28.20 -19.07
C SER A 8 6.78 -26.86 -19.77
N SER A 9 5.73 -26.15 -20.23
CA SER A 9 5.88 -24.89 -20.95
C SER A 9 6.25 -23.70 -20.05
N SER A 10 5.86 -23.71 -18.78
CA SER A 10 6.22 -22.67 -17.80
C SER A 10 7.71 -22.73 -17.43
N SER A 11 8.23 -23.94 -17.21
CA SER A 11 9.64 -24.15 -16.83
C SER A 11 10.63 -23.74 -17.93
N VAL A 12 10.22 -23.83 -19.20
CA VAL A 12 11.08 -23.47 -20.34
C VAL A 12 11.09 -21.96 -20.57
N ALA A 13 9.98 -21.26 -20.29
CA ALA A 13 9.93 -19.79 -20.31
C ALA A 13 10.78 -19.19 -19.19
N ASP A 14 10.69 -19.74 -17.97
CA ASP A 14 11.52 -19.31 -16.83
C ASP A 14 13.01 -19.58 -17.07
N ALA A 15 13.35 -20.71 -17.73
CA ALA A 15 14.73 -21.03 -18.08
C ALA A 15 15.29 -20.14 -19.21
N ALA A 16 14.45 -19.75 -20.17
CA ALA A 16 14.83 -18.83 -21.25
C ALA A 16 15.07 -17.41 -20.71
N ASP A 17 14.19 -16.91 -19.83
CA ASP A 17 14.35 -15.62 -19.15
C ASP A 17 15.60 -15.61 -18.27
N ALA A 18 15.85 -16.68 -17.51
CA ALA A 18 17.08 -16.83 -16.73
C ALA A 18 18.35 -16.88 -17.60
N GLN A 19 18.30 -17.54 -18.76
CA GLN A 19 19.42 -17.57 -19.71
C GLN A 19 19.69 -16.22 -20.37
N GLU A 20 18.65 -15.44 -20.69
CA GLU A 20 18.77 -14.10 -21.24
C GLU A 20 19.35 -13.12 -20.21
N GLN A 21 18.90 -13.21 -18.96
CA GLN A 21 19.48 -12.44 -17.85
C GLN A 21 20.95 -12.81 -17.59
N LEU A 22 21.31 -14.10 -17.65
CA LEU A 22 22.70 -14.55 -17.52
C LEU A 22 23.58 -14.09 -18.68
N HIS A 23 23.07 -14.10 -19.92
CA HIS A 23 23.81 -13.61 -21.08
C HIS A 23 24.07 -12.11 -20.98
N GLY A 24 23.05 -11.33 -20.62
CA GLY A 24 23.16 -9.89 -20.41
C GLY A 24 24.14 -9.52 -19.28
N SER A 25 24.16 -10.31 -18.20
CA SER A 25 25.12 -10.16 -17.09
C SER A 25 26.57 -10.38 -17.53
N LYS A 26 26.81 -11.42 -18.33
CA LYS A 26 28.15 -11.76 -18.81
C LYS A 26 28.69 -10.75 -19.83
N THR A 27 27.85 -10.29 -20.76
CA THR A 27 28.27 -9.29 -21.77
C THR A 27 28.61 -7.95 -21.12
N PHE A 28 27.85 -7.55 -20.10
CA PHE A 28 28.11 -6.31 -19.37
C PHE A 28 29.44 -6.34 -18.61
N TYR A 29 29.71 -7.44 -17.89
CA TYR A 29 30.97 -7.60 -17.15
C TYR A 29 32.20 -7.43 -18.06
N ILE A 30 32.15 -7.98 -19.28
CA ILE A 30 33.23 -7.90 -20.27
C ILE A 30 33.39 -6.47 -20.82
N GLN A 31 32.32 -5.67 -20.88
CA GLN A 31 32.33 -4.32 -21.46
C GLN A 31 32.68 -3.21 -20.45
N VAL A 32 32.37 -3.40 -19.17
CA VAL A 32 32.44 -2.32 -18.16
C VAL A 32 33.54 -2.51 -17.12
N VAL A 33 34.01 -3.72 -16.88
CA VAL A 33 35.12 -3.95 -15.95
C VAL A 33 36.41 -3.98 -16.74
N GLU A 34 37.23 -2.94 -16.64
CA GLU A 34 38.59 -2.97 -17.19
C GLU A 34 39.44 -3.97 -16.37
N ARG A 35 40.42 -4.63 -16.98
CA ARG A 35 41.25 -5.64 -16.29
C ARG A 35 41.98 -5.10 -15.06
N ASP A 36 42.17 -3.79 -15.01
CA ASP A 36 42.96 -3.09 -14.01
C ASP A 36 42.07 -2.41 -12.95
N ASP A 37 40.74 -2.57 -13.05
CA ASP A 37 39.81 -2.06 -12.06
C ASP A 37 40.01 -2.73 -10.70
N SER A 38 39.98 -1.91 -9.65
CA SER A 38 39.89 -2.44 -8.30
C SER A 38 38.59 -3.23 -8.14
N PHE A 39 38.59 -4.25 -7.27
CA PHE A 39 37.38 -4.99 -6.94
C PHE A 39 36.22 -4.06 -6.51
N ALA A 40 36.52 -2.97 -5.81
CA ALA A 40 35.52 -2.00 -5.36
C ALA A 40 34.89 -1.21 -6.51
N SER A 41 35.67 -0.80 -7.53
CA SER A 41 35.14 -0.10 -8.70
C SER A 41 34.32 -1.03 -9.59
N ALA A 42 34.82 -2.25 -9.85
CA ALA A 42 34.09 -3.28 -10.58
C ALA A 42 32.76 -3.64 -9.89
N TYR A 43 32.79 -3.87 -8.57
CA TYR A 43 31.58 -4.13 -7.78
C TYR A 43 30.58 -2.97 -7.85
N THR A 44 31.06 -1.73 -7.74
CA THR A 44 30.20 -0.55 -7.81
C THR A 44 29.60 -0.38 -9.20
N ALA A 45 30.37 -0.58 -10.27
CA ALA A 45 29.88 -0.48 -11.65
C ALA A 45 28.82 -1.54 -11.97
N ILE A 46 29.05 -2.79 -11.55
CA ILE A 46 28.07 -3.89 -11.68
C ILE A 46 26.83 -3.60 -10.84
N LYS A 47 27.01 -3.25 -9.56
CA LYS A 47 25.91 -2.90 -8.67
C LYS A 47 25.09 -1.74 -9.22
N ASN A 48 25.73 -0.77 -9.84
CA ASN A 48 25.06 0.39 -10.40
C ASN A 48 24.29 0.01 -11.65
N HIS A 49 24.90 -0.68 -12.60
CA HIS A 49 24.21 -1.07 -13.84
C HIS A 49 22.97 -1.94 -13.60
N PHE A 50 23.06 -2.93 -12.69
CA PHE A 50 21.91 -3.79 -12.40
C PHE A 50 20.88 -3.17 -11.47
N ASN A 51 21.22 -2.11 -10.72
CA ASN A 51 20.23 -1.43 -9.87
C ASN A 51 19.61 -0.17 -10.50
N HIS A 52 20.19 0.45 -11.54
CA HIS A 52 19.98 1.89 -11.73
C HIS A 52 19.00 2.36 -12.80
N ASP A 53 18.67 1.61 -13.86
CA ASP A 53 17.77 2.18 -14.90
C ASP A 53 16.40 1.51 -15.00
N VAL A 54 16.34 0.20 -15.26
CA VAL A 54 15.03 -0.48 -15.44
C VAL A 54 14.25 -0.55 -14.13
N HIS A 55 14.93 -0.85 -13.03
CA HIS A 55 14.30 -0.89 -11.71
C HIS A 55 13.93 0.49 -11.19
N HIS A 56 14.76 1.52 -11.44
CA HIS A 56 14.48 2.89 -10.98
C HIS A 56 13.22 3.47 -11.63
N GLN A 57 13.05 3.26 -12.94
CA GLN A 57 11.81 3.64 -13.64
C GLN A 57 10.58 2.93 -13.11
N HIS A 58 10.69 1.63 -12.82
CA HIS A 58 9.59 0.87 -12.22
C HIS A 58 9.21 1.42 -10.84
N TYR A 59 10.18 1.66 -9.97
CA TYR A 59 9.93 2.26 -8.65
C TYR A 59 9.37 3.67 -8.74
N TYR A 60 9.78 4.48 -9.73
CA TYR A 60 9.21 5.80 -9.94
C TYR A 60 7.76 5.75 -10.43
N THR A 61 7.47 4.81 -11.33
CA THR A 61 6.10 4.56 -11.81
C THR A 61 5.22 4.11 -10.66
N ASP A 62 5.68 3.17 -9.84
CA ASP A 62 4.97 2.73 -8.64
C ASP A 62 4.78 3.88 -7.65
N TRP A 63 5.80 4.70 -7.41
CA TRP A 63 5.73 5.85 -6.52
C TRP A 63 4.65 6.87 -6.93
N THR A 64 4.50 7.13 -8.23
CA THR A 64 3.57 8.13 -8.77
C THR A 64 2.17 7.61 -9.04
N THR A 65 2.01 6.30 -9.25
CA THR A 65 0.72 5.69 -9.64
C THR A 65 0.08 4.82 -8.56
N THR A 66 0.79 4.54 -7.47
CA THR A 66 0.22 3.80 -6.33
C THR A 66 -0.81 4.66 -5.63
N THR A 67 -2.05 4.15 -5.59
CA THR A 67 -3.18 4.77 -4.88
C THR A 67 -3.87 3.72 -4.04
N PHE A 68 -4.56 4.14 -2.98
CA PHE A 68 -5.28 3.22 -2.10
C PHE A 68 -6.35 2.42 -2.85
N ALA A 69 -7.07 3.07 -3.76
CA ALA A 69 -8.07 2.41 -4.60
C ALA A 69 -7.46 1.28 -5.43
N ARG A 70 -6.28 1.53 -6.04
CA ARG A 70 -5.55 0.53 -6.82
C ARG A 70 -5.08 -0.63 -5.95
N THR A 71 -4.45 -0.36 -4.81
CA THR A 71 -3.99 -1.41 -3.89
C THR A 71 -5.16 -2.27 -3.40
N ARG A 72 -6.33 -1.67 -3.16
CA ARG A 72 -7.55 -2.38 -2.80
C ARG A 72 -8.06 -3.29 -3.91
N THR A 73 -8.05 -2.82 -5.16
CA THR A 73 -8.44 -3.65 -6.31
C THR A 73 -7.48 -4.81 -6.58
N GLU A 74 -6.19 -4.61 -6.32
CA GLU A 74 -5.15 -5.64 -6.45
C GLU A 74 -5.19 -6.66 -5.29
N ASN A 75 -5.81 -6.30 -4.16
CA ASN A 75 -5.90 -7.13 -2.96
C ASN A 75 -7.36 -7.28 -2.48
N PRO A 76 -8.26 -7.90 -3.27
CA PRO A 76 -9.69 -7.97 -2.93
C PRO A 76 -9.99 -8.84 -1.70
N ASN A 77 -9.08 -9.74 -1.35
CA ASN A 77 -9.23 -10.67 -0.21
C ASN A 77 -8.73 -10.09 1.12
N LYS A 78 -8.19 -8.86 1.11
CA LYS A 78 -7.54 -8.26 2.27
C LYS A 78 -8.41 -7.19 2.91
N GLY A 79 -8.31 -7.08 4.23
CA GLY A 79 -9.02 -6.03 4.98
C GLY A 79 -8.46 -4.64 4.70
N LEU A 80 -9.25 -3.60 4.98
CA LEU A 80 -8.82 -2.19 4.82
C LEU A 80 -7.50 -1.89 5.52
N HIS A 81 -7.31 -2.42 6.72
CA HIS A 81 -6.07 -2.26 7.48
C HIS A 81 -4.85 -2.89 6.79
N GLU A 82 -5.02 -4.10 6.23
CA GLU A 82 -3.95 -4.78 5.51
C GLU A 82 -3.61 -4.06 4.19
N VAL A 83 -4.63 -3.58 3.47
CA VAL A 83 -4.45 -2.79 2.25
C VAL A 83 -3.68 -1.50 2.53
N LEU A 84 -3.99 -0.82 3.64
CA LEU A 84 -3.27 0.36 4.10
C LEU A 84 -1.79 0.03 4.38
N GLN A 85 -1.52 -1.06 5.08
CA GLN A 85 -0.16 -1.45 5.41
C GLN A 85 0.66 -1.80 4.16
N ILE A 86 0.07 -2.55 3.21
CA ILE A 86 0.70 -2.89 1.93
C ILE A 86 1.06 -1.64 1.14
N LEU A 87 0.16 -0.66 1.08
CA LEU A 87 0.43 0.59 0.37
C LEU A 87 1.60 1.34 1.01
N LEU A 88 1.59 1.48 2.34
CA LEU A 88 2.67 2.17 3.07
C LEU A 88 4.02 1.47 2.87
N ASP A 89 4.05 0.15 2.99
CA ASP A 89 5.27 -0.64 2.77
C ASP A 89 5.78 -0.49 1.34
N LYS A 90 4.88 -0.49 0.34
CA LYS A 90 5.24 -0.29 -1.07
C LYS A 90 5.81 1.10 -1.31
N LEU A 91 5.21 2.15 -0.76
CA LEU A 91 5.73 3.51 -0.91
C LEU A 91 7.09 3.66 -0.22
N GLN A 92 7.27 3.13 0.99
CA GLN A 92 8.57 3.17 1.68
C GLN A 92 9.65 2.40 0.91
N LEU A 93 9.30 1.26 0.30
CA LEU A 93 10.21 0.51 -0.58
C LEU A 93 10.62 1.34 -1.80
N CYS A 94 9.65 1.97 -2.47
CA CYS A 94 9.92 2.85 -3.61
C CYS A 94 10.81 4.02 -3.20
N GLN A 95 10.56 4.66 -2.06
CA GLN A 95 11.41 5.74 -1.55
C GLN A 95 12.86 5.29 -1.38
N ARG A 96 13.08 4.13 -0.74
CA ARG A 96 14.43 3.56 -0.53
C ARG A 96 15.12 3.23 -1.85
N ALA A 97 14.37 2.71 -2.82
CA ALA A 97 14.91 2.34 -4.12
C ALA A 97 15.19 3.55 -5.03
N LEU A 98 14.42 4.63 -4.90
CA LEU A 98 14.62 5.87 -5.65
C LEU A 98 15.83 6.70 -5.15
N GLY A 99 16.23 6.49 -3.90
CA GLY A 99 17.46 7.04 -3.33
C GLY A 99 17.36 8.51 -2.94
N LYS A 100 18.52 9.19 -2.92
CA LYS A 100 18.73 10.52 -2.31
C LYS A 100 17.78 11.63 -2.80
N ASN A 101 17.23 11.51 -4.01
CA ASN A 101 16.32 12.51 -4.57
C ASN A 101 14.93 12.50 -3.91
N PHE A 102 14.58 11.40 -3.24
CA PHE A 102 13.31 11.20 -2.54
C PHE A 102 13.54 10.97 -1.04
N GLU A 103 14.78 11.16 -0.58
CA GLU A 103 15.15 11.08 0.82
C GLU A 103 14.48 12.22 1.60
N GLY A 104 13.98 11.90 2.79
CA GLY A 104 13.30 12.84 3.66
C GLY A 104 11.80 12.63 3.77
N GLU A 105 11.23 13.26 4.78
CA GLU A 105 9.85 13.03 5.22
C GLU A 105 8.83 13.70 4.30
N ASP A 106 9.16 14.86 3.72
CA ASP A 106 8.22 15.66 2.92
C ASP A 106 7.78 14.96 1.63
N ALA A 107 8.71 14.29 0.94
CA ALA A 107 8.41 13.56 -0.29
C ALA A 107 7.47 12.38 -0.02
N LEU A 108 7.74 11.61 1.04
CA LEU A 108 6.90 10.51 1.47
C LEU A 108 5.53 11.02 1.93
N ARG A 109 5.49 12.08 2.76
CA ARG A 109 4.24 12.67 3.26
C ARG A 109 3.34 13.12 2.12
N THR A 110 3.90 13.87 1.17
CA THR A 110 3.14 14.38 0.01
C THR A 110 2.59 13.25 -0.84
N THR A 111 3.38 12.22 -1.07
CA THR A 111 2.98 11.06 -1.89
C THR A 111 1.90 10.25 -1.19
N VAL A 112 2.02 10.03 0.11
CA VAL A 112 1.00 9.37 0.93
C VAL A 112 -0.32 10.14 0.87
N ILE A 113 -0.32 11.46 1.11
CA ILE A 113 -1.53 12.29 1.04
C ILE A 113 -2.20 12.16 -0.34
N ASN A 114 -1.41 12.17 -1.42
CA ASN A 114 -1.95 12.01 -2.77
C ASN A 114 -2.49 10.60 -3.03
N ALA A 115 -1.82 9.56 -2.55
CA ALA A 115 -2.22 8.16 -2.72
C ALA A 115 -3.56 7.84 -2.04
N TYR A 116 -3.89 8.55 -0.96
CA TYR A 116 -5.14 8.40 -0.22
C TYR A 116 -6.24 9.40 -0.62
N ARG A 117 -5.96 10.31 -1.56
CA ARG A 117 -6.94 11.32 -2.02
C ARG A 117 -8.13 10.64 -2.71
N GLY A 118 -9.34 11.02 -2.33
CA GLY A 118 -10.58 10.46 -2.88
C GLY A 118 -11.08 9.18 -2.20
N VAL A 119 -10.47 8.78 -1.09
CA VAL A 119 -10.97 7.69 -0.24
C VAL A 119 -11.87 8.29 0.85
N PRO A 120 -13.20 8.06 0.80
CA PRO A 120 -14.13 8.69 1.75
C PRO A 120 -13.88 8.25 3.20
N GLU A 121 -13.37 7.04 3.38
CA GLU A 121 -13.06 6.42 4.69
C GLU A 121 -11.93 7.17 5.42
N LEU A 122 -11.08 7.88 4.68
CA LEU A 122 -9.87 8.54 5.19
C LEU A 122 -9.91 10.06 5.06
N GLU A 123 -11.01 10.60 4.54
CA GLU A 123 -11.16 12.03 4.25
C GLU A 123 -10.99 12.89 5.51
N MET A 124 -11.47 12.40 6.67
CA MET A 124 -11.31 13.09 7.95
C MET A 124 -9.84 13.16 8.41
N ALA A 125 -9.04 12.10 8.20
CA ALA A 125 -7.62 12.11 8.54
C ALA A 125 -6.81 13.02 7.59
N LEU A 126 -7.24 13.13 6.34
CA LEU A 126 -6.58 13.95 5.32
C LEU A 126 -6.97 15.43 5.36
N PHE A 127 -8.00 15.81 6.14
CA PHE A 127 -8.44 17.21 6.26
C PHE A 127 -7.39 18.10 6.93
N LYS A 128 -6.69 17.57 7.94
CA LYS A 128 -5.55 18.23 8.58
C LYS A 128 -4.46 17.19 8.86
N PRO A 129 -3.64 16.85 7.84
CA PRO A 129 -2.63 15.83 7.99
C PRO A 129 -1.57 16.29 8.99
N ALA A 130 -1.07 15.35 9.80
CA ALA A 130 0.07 15.60 10.67
C ALA A 130 1.27 16.13 9.86
N THR A 131 2.10 16.96 10.50
CA THR A 131 3.30 17.53 9.89
C THR A 131 4.40 16.49 9.69
N ILE A 132 4.39 15.43 10.50
CA ILE A 132 5.31 14.30 10.49
C ILE A 132 4.63 13.04 9.95
N CYS A 133 5.36 12.20 9.21
CA CYS A 133 4.95 10.93 8.64
C CYS A 133 4.48 9.95 9.70
N GLU A 134 5.17 9.84 10.84
CA GLU A 134 4.70 8.92 11.90
C GLU A 134 3.32 9.30 12.41
N GLY A 135 3.09 10.59 12.66
CA GLY A 135 1.77 11.12 13.02
C GLY A 135 0.75 10.84 11.92
N LEU A 136 1.11 11.08 10.65
CA LEU A 136 0.22 10.85 9.51
C LEU A 136 -0.19 9.37 9.42
N PHE A 137 0.75 8.45 9.61
CA PHE A 137 0.46 7.01 9.59
C PHE A 137 -0.39 6.57 10.76
N SER A 138 -0.19 7.16 11.94
CA SER A 138 -1.05 6.93 13.10
C SER A 138 -2.48 7.41 12.82
N ASP A 139 -2.64 8.63 12.32
CA ASP A 139 -3.94 9.22 12.01
C ASP A 139 -4.70 8.40 10.96
N LEU A 140 -4.01 7.93 9.91
CA LEU A 140 -4.58 7.07 8.88
C LEU A 140 -5.05 5.72 9.46
N ARG A 141 -4.24 5.09 10.32
CA ARG A 141 -4.63 3.83 10.98
C ARG A 141 -5.84 4.03 11.88
N SER A 142 -5.86 5.08 12.69
CA SER A 142 -7.00 5.40 13.55
C SER A 142 -8.26 5.71 12.76
N ALA A 143 -8.16 6.38 11.61
CA ALA A 143 -9.32 6.62 10.74
C ALA A 143 -9.89 5.32 10.16
N VAL A 144 -9.04 4.37 9.75
CA VAL A 144 -9.50 3.04 9.33
C VAL A 144 -10.20 2.30 10.48
N GLU A 145 -9.62 2.33 11.68
CA GLU A 145 -10.22 1.69 12.87
C GLU A 145 -11.58 2.31 13.23
N MET A 146 -11.67 3.65 13.21
CA MET A 146 -12.93 4.37 13.43
C MET A 146 -13.97 4.02 12.36
N HIS A 147 -13.57 3.92 11.10
CA HIS A 147 -14.46 3.53 10.01
C HIS A 147 -14.99 2.10 10.20
N LEU A 148 -14.12 1.15 10.55
CA LEU A 148 -14.51 -0.24 10.84
C LEU A 148 -15.46 -0.32 12.06
N ALA A 149 -15.19 0.44 13.12
CA ALA A 149 -16.06 0.53 14.29
C ALA A 149 -17.45 1.08 13.92
N GLN A 150 -17.51 2.14 13.11
CA GLN A 150 -18.76 2.72 12.62
C GLN A 150 -19.55 1.73 11.77
N GLN A 151 -18.90 1.01 10.84
CA GLN A 151 -19.57 -0.02 10.04
C GLN A 151 -20.20 -1.11 10.92
N HIS A 152 -19.48 -1.57 11.93
CA HIS A 152 -20.00 -2.56 12.87
C HIS A 152 -21.21 -2.01 13.65
N THR A 153 -21.16 -0.76 14.13
CA THR A 153 -22.30 -0.12 14.80
C THR A 153 -23.50 0.05 13.86
N THR A 154 -23.29 0.49 12.62
CA THR A 154 -24.36 0.62 11.63
C THR A 154 -24.97 -0.73 11.26
N GLN A 155 -24.17 -1.78 11.15
CA GLN A 155 -24.66 -3.13 10.89
C GLN A 155 -25.48 -3.70 12.06
N MET A 156 -25.11 -3.37 13.30
CA MET A 156 -25.92 -3.70 14.49
C MET A 156 -27.24 -2.92 14.52
N LEU A 157 -27.25 -1.68 14.04
CA LEU A 157 -28.46 -0.84 13.96
C LEU A 157 -29.40 -1.25 12.80
N MET A 158 -28.86 -1.66 11.65
CA MET A 158 -29.63 -2.12 10.47
C MET A 158 -29.92 -3.62 10.42
N GLY A 159 -29.16 -4.44 11.17
CA GLY A 159 -29.38 -5.88 11.32
C GLY A 159 -30.62 -6.23 12.17
N SER A 160 -31.26 -5.23 12.77
CA SER A 160 -32.51 -5.35 13.52
C SER A 160 -33.77 -5.07 12.68
N ASN A 161 -33.78 -5.49 11.41
CA ASN A 161 -34.99 -5.46 10.57
C ASN A 161 -35.82 -6.76 10.64
N THR A 162 -35.68 -7.54 11.71
CA THR A 162 -36.74 -8.46 12.14
C THR A 162 -37.08 -8.21 13.61
N VAL A 163 -38.12 -7.39 13.79
CA VAL A 163 -38.96 -7.27 14.99
C VAL A 163 -38.26 -6.74 16.26
N MET A 164 -38.05 -5.42 16.32
CA MET A 164 -38.15 -4.66 17.59
C MET A 164 -38.74 -3.28 17.28
N GLU A 165 -39.94 -3.29 16.70
CA GLU A 165 -40.86 -2.17 16.80
C GLU A 165 -41.49 -2.23 18.19
N ASP A 166 -40.73 -1.92 19.22
CA ASP A 166 -41.30 -1.58 20.50
C ASP A 166 -40.32 -0.84 21.42
N GLN A 167 -40.80 0.29 21.92
CA GLN A 167 -40.40 0.93 23.18
C GLN A 167 -39.22 1.93 23.14
N TYR A 168 -39.51 3.10 22.57
CA TYR A 168 -39.10 4.36 23.21
C TYR A 168 -40.31 5.30 23.40
N TYR A 169 -41.26 4.89 24.26
CA TYR A 169 -42.15 5.84 24.91
C TYR A 169 -41.49 6.31 26.21
N LEU A 170 -40.77 7.44 26.15
CA LEU A 170 -40.45 8.20 27.36
C LEU A 170 -41.74 8.88 27.83
N ASP A 171 -42.56 8.17 28.61
CA ASP A 171 -43.67 8.75 29.35
C ASP A 171 -43.10 9.70 30.41
N ARG A 172 -42.97 10.99 30.06
CA ARG A 172 -42.76 12.06 31.05
C ARG A 172 -44.06 12.24 31.81
N ARG A 173 -44.35 11.36 32.75
CA ARG A 173 -45.48 11.53 33.65
C ARG A 173 -45.17 12.64 34.64
N TYR A 174 -45.67 13.83 34.29
CA TYR A 174 -45.87 14.98 35.15
C TYR A 174 -46.75 14.55 36.33
N ASN A 175 -46.17 14.13 37.46
CA ASN A 175 -46.94 13.90 38.68
C ASN A 175 -47.06 15.21 39.47
N GLY A 176 -47.86 16.12 38.92
CA GLY A 176 -48.52 17.12 39.75
C GLY A 176 -49.61 16.42 40.53
N ASN A 177 -49.43 16.27 41.84
CA ASN A 177 -50.59 16.10 42.71
C ASN A 177 -50.39 16.81 44.05
N ARG A 178 -51.09 17.94 44.14
CA ARG A 178 -51.57 18.54 45.38
C ARG A 178 -52.44 17.53 46.15
N ARG A 179 -52.34 17.58 47.47
CA ARG A 179 -53.40 17.34 48.49
C ARG A 179 -52.71 17.40 49.86
N GLY A 180 -53.15 18.15 50.87
CA GLY A 180 -54.28 19.06 51.05
C GLY A 180 -54.03 19.88 52.31
#